data_AF-A0A2T2X983-F1
#
_entry.id   AF-A0A2T2X983-F1
#
_cell.length_a   1.000
_cell.length_b   1.000
_cell.length_c   1.000
_cell.angle_alpha   90.00
_cell.angle_beta   90.00
_cell.angle_gamma   90.00
#
_symmetry.space_group_name_H-M   'P 1'
#
loop_
_entity.id
_entity.type
_entity.pdbx_description
1 polymer ?
#
loop_
_entity_poly.entity_id
_entity_poly.type
_entity_poly.pdbx_seq_one_letter_code
_entity_poly.pdbx_strand_id
1 'polypeptide(L)' 'MVHLAMQCAALQPLLSLAIIQVDQFPERGQELNILGVPTTILEPGSQRLQGVVPAPYFAGYLLQAQT' A
#
# COMPACT_ATOMS: atom_id res chain seq x y z
N MET A 1 -3.92 2.31 -8.61
CA MET A 1 -3.82 1.60 -7.31
C MET A 1 -4.17 2.48 -6.12
N VAL A 2 -3.56 3.67 -5.95
CA VAL A 2 -3.81 4.54 -4.78
C VAL A 2 -5.31 4.80 -4.55
N HIS A 3 -6.05 5.15 -5.61
CA HIS A 3 -7.51 5.34 -5.52
C HIS A 3 -8.28 4.10 -5.05
N LEU A 4 -7.87 2.89 -5.46
CA LEU A 4 -8.49 1.64 -5.01
C LEU A 4 -8.22 1.41 -3.52
N ALA A 5 -6.98 1.64 -3.06
CA ALA A 5 -6.64 1.56 -1.65
C ALA A 5 -7.46 2.55 -0.80
N MET A 6 -7.65 3.78 -1.29
CA MET A 6 -8.52 4.78 -0.65
C MET A 6 -9.98 4.32 -0.56
N GLN A 7 -10.51 3.75 -1.64
CA GLN A 7 -11.87 3.21 -1.65
C GLN A 7 -12.03 2.05 -0.66
N CYS A 8 -11.07 1.12 -0.62
CA CYS A 8 -11.08 0.01 0.34
C CYS A 8 -11.04 0.51 1.79
N ALA A 9 -10.15 1.46 2.11
CA ALA A 9 -10.04 2.03 3.45
C ALA A 9 -11.29 2.81 3.86
N ALA A 10 -11.96 3.49 2.92
CA ALA A 10 -13.22 4.18 3.18
C ALA A 10 -14.38 3.21 3.49
N LEU A 11 -14.36 2.00 2.91
CA LEU A 11 -15.42 1.01 3.05
C LEU A 11 -15.21 0.02 4.21
N GLN A 12 -13.96 -0.19 4.63
CA GLN A 12 -13.60 -1.17 5.66
C GLN A 12 -13.01 -0.45 6.88
N PRO A 13 -13.77 -0.31 7.99
CA PRO A 13 -13.32 0.39 9.19
C PRO A 13 -12.05 -0.17 9.84
N LEU A 14 -11.73 -1.44 9.58
CA LEU A 14 -10.54 -2.11 10.10
C LEU A 14 -9.26 -1.84 9.29
N LEU A 15 -9.36 -1.18 8.13
CA LEU A 15 -8.21 -0.82 7.31
C LEU A 15 -7.81 0.63 7.60
N SER A 16 -6.54 0.84 7.96
CA SER A 16 -5.93 2.16 7.98
C SER A 16 -5.13 2.36 6.69
N LEU A 17 -5.17 3.58 6.14
CA LEU A 17 -4.40 3.95 4.96
C LEU A 17 -3.59 5.21 5.23
N ALA A 18 -2.28 5.12 5.00
CA ALA A 18 -1.39 6.26 4.93
C ALA A 18 -0.88 6.43 3.48
N ILE A 19 -1.01 7.63 2.94
CA ILE A 19 -0.43 7.98 1.64
C ILE A 19 0.77 8.88 1.90
N ILE A 20 1.95 8.39 1.53
CA ILE A 20 3.20 9.13 1.68
C ILE A 20 3.66 9.60 0.30
N GLN A 21 3.80 10.92 0.15
CA GLN A 21 4.41 11.53 -1.02
C GLN A 21 5.92 11.52 -0.82
N VAL A 22 6.61 10.53 -1.40
CA VAL A 22 8.06 10.36 -1.21
C VAL A 22 8.88 11.55 -1.73
N ASP A 23 8.34 12.34 -2.66
CA ASP A 23 8.98 13.57 -3.14
C ASP A 23 8.98 14.68 -2.06
N GLN A 24 8.02 14.64 -1.13
CA GLN A 24 7.92 15.57 0.00
C GLN A 24 8.60 15.04 1.26
N PHE A 25 8.67 13.71 1.40
CA PHE A 25 9.25 13.00 2.55
C PHE A 25 10.26 11.93 2.07
N PRO A 26 11.39 12.34 1.46
CA PRO A 26 12.35 11.42 0.87
C PRO A 26 12.98 10.46 1.89
N GLU A 27 13.15 10.91 3.14
CA GLU A 27 13.64 10.09 4.25
C GLU A 27 12.73 8.88 4.52
N ARG A 28 11.40 9.05 4.40
CA ARG A 28 10.45 7.94 4.54
C ARG A 28 10.61 6.91 3.42
N GLY A 29 10.85 7.39 2.20
CA GLY A 29 11.15 6.52 1.06
C GLY A 29 12.43 5.70 1.29
N GLN A 30 13.47 6.31 1.86
CA GLN A 30 14.73 5.65 2.18
C GLN A 30 14.58 4.64 3.33
N GLU A 31 13.94 5.03 4.44
CA GLU A 31 13.65 4.15 5.60
C GLU A 31 12.92 2.88 5.16
N LEU A 32 11.95 3.04 4.26
CA LEU A 32 11.15 1.94 3.74
C LEU A 32 11.81 1.21 2.57
N ASN A 33 13.02 1.58 2.13
CA ASN A 33 13.71 1.02 0.97
C ASN A 33 12.82 1.02 -0.30
N ILE A 34 12.19 2.14 -0.60
CA ILE A 34 11.37 2.33 -1.81
C ILE A 34 12.29 2.53 -3.01
N LEU A 35 12.30 1.56 -3.93
CA LEU A 35 13.10 1.60 -5.16
C LEU A 35 12.38 2.24 -6.34
N GLY A 36 11.06 2.41 -6.23
CA GLY A 36 10.22 2.98 -7.28
C GLY A 36 8.80 3.29 -6.79
N VAL A 37 8.13 4.18 -7.51
CA VAL A 37 6.74 4.56 -7.22
C VAL A 37 5.82 4.16 -8.39
N PRO A 38 4.54 3.86 -8.14
CA PRO A 38 3.91 3.70 -6.82
C PRO A 38 4.35 2.40 -6.13
N THR A 39 4.50 2.43 -4.80
CA THR A 39 4.69 1.24 -3.96
C THR A 39 3.65 1.23 -2.84
N THR A 40 3.02 0.08 -2.60
CA THR A 40 2.13 -0.16 -1.47
C THR A 40 2.76 -1.18 -0.52
N ILE A 41 2.75 -0.88 0.77
CA ILE A 41 3.22 -1.76 1.84
C ILE A 41 2.00 -2.13 2.68
N LEU A 42 1.82 -3.42 2.95
CA LEU A 42 0.67 -3.94 3.71
C LEU A 42 1.10 -4.40 5.09
N GLU A 43 1.06 -3.52 6.09
CA GLU A 43 1.41 -3.88 7.48
C GLU A 43 0.25 -4.61 8.20
N PRO A 44 0.53 -5.53 9.15
CA PRO A 44 1.86 -5.98 9.62
C PRO A 44 2.57 -6.96 8.68
N GLY A 45 1.95 -7.32 7.55
CA GLY A 45 2.58 -8.13 6.52
C GLY A 45 3.85 -7.48 5.96
N SER A 46 4.84 -8.31 5.60
CA SER A 46 6.03 -7.87 4.87
C SER A 46 5.79 -7.73 3.36
N GLN A 47 4.53 -7.79 2.92
CA GLN A 47 4.15 -7.75 1.52
C GLN A 47 4.32 -6.34 0.94
N ARG A 48 4.99 -6.28 -0.21
CA ARG A 48 5.28 -5.06 -0.95
C ARG A 48 4.79 -5.22 -2.37
N LEU A 49 3.95 -4.29 -2.79
CA LEU A 49 3.37 -4.24 -4.13
C LEU A 49 3.98 -3.05 -4.86
N GLN A 50 4.77 -3.32 -5.89
CA GLN A 50 5.42 -2.28 -6.70
C GLN A 50 4.74 -2.16 -8.06
N GLY A 51 4.56 -0.92 -8.53
CA GLY A 51 3.96 -0.63 -9.82
C GLY A 51 2.43 -0.79 -9.84
N VAL A 52 1.90 -1.15 -11.00
CA VAL A 52 0.45 -1.28 -11.21
C VAL A 52 0.02 -2.72 -10.94
N VAL A 53 -0.67 -2.93 -9.81
CA VAL A 53 -1.33 -4.22 -9.51
C VAL A 53 -2.80 -4.15 -9.92
N PRO A 54 -3.33 -5.13 -10.66
CA PRO A 54 -4.76 -5.18 -10.98
C PRO A 54 -5.62 -5.39 -9.74
N ALA A 55 -6.84 -4.84 -9.74
CA ALA A 55 -7.72 -4.81 -8.58
C ALA A 55 -7.99 -6.20 -7.92
N PRO A 56 -8.21 -7.29 -8.68
CA PRO A 56 -8.44 -8.61 -8.07
C PRO A 56 -7.24 -9.11 -7.26
N TYR A 57 -6.02 -8.85 -7.73
CA TYR A 57 -4.80 -9.24 -7.02
C TYR A 57 -4.61 -8.39 -5.77
N PHE A 58 -4.89 -7.08 -5.83
CA PHE A 58 -4.83 -6.21 -4.66
C PHE A 58 -5.73 -6.69 -3.52
N ALA A 59 -6.98 -7.08 -3.82
CA ALA A 59 -7.89 -7.64 -2.84
C ALA A 59 -7.36 -8.96 -2.24
N GLY A 60 -6.76 -9.82 -3.07
CA GLY A 60 -6.11 -11.05 -2.61
C GLY A 60 -4.98 -10.80 -1.61
N TYR A 61 -4.12 -9.81 -1.87
CA TYR A 61 -3.04 -9.44 -0.94
C TYR A 61 -3.57 -8.90 0.39
N LEU A 62 -4.63 -8.08 0.38
CA LEU A 62 -5.26 -7.60 1.61
C LEU A 62 -5.80 -8.74 2.48
N LEU A 63 -6.39 -9.76 1.87
CA LEU A 63 -6.90 -10.93 2.60
C LEU A 63 -5.77 -11.77 3.20
N GLN A 64 -4.64 -11.90 2.50
CA GLN A 64 -3.46 -12.62 2.99
C GLN A 64 -2.73 -11.88 4.13
N ALA A 65 -2.78 -10.55 4.15
CA ALA A 65 -2.13 -9.75 5.18
C ALA A 65 -2.85 -9.82 6.56
N GLN A 66 -4.06 -10.39 6.61
CA GLN A 66 -4.86 -10.54 7.85
C GLN A 66 -4.59 -11.84 8.62
N THR A 67 -3.84 -12.79 8.04
CA THR A 67 -3.47 -14.07 8.67
C THR A 67 -2.04 -14.06 9.19
#